data_AF-A0A1Q8DRQ7-F1
#
_entry.id   AF-A0A1Q8DRQ7-F1
#
_cell.length_a   1.000
_cell.length_b   1.000
_cell.length_c   1.000
_cell.angle_alpha   90.00
_cell.angle_beta   90.00
_cell.angle_gamma   90.00
#
_symmetry.space_group_name_H-M   'P 1'
#
loop_
_entity.id
_entity.type
_entity.pdbx_description
1 polymer ?
#
loop_
_entity_poly.entity_id
_entity_poly.type
_entity_poly.pdbx_seq_one_letter_code
_entity_poly.pdbx_strand_id
1 'polypeptide(L)'
;MRYQSNRPKRQFLAGVRCPKCQALDAIVQVNIVTPVPDEYIECTQCGHSEHRPDSDEISAKNHLEDQLIRDATITGTSGTVKFKN
;
A
#
# COMPACT_ATOMS: atom_id res chain seq x y z
N MET A 1 -10.34 30.49 9.79
CA MET A 1 -11.03 29.25 9.35
C MET A 1 -10.32 28.68 8.13
N ARG A 2 -10.01 27.37 8.09
CA ARG A 2 -9.59 26.71 6.84
C ARG A 2 -10.84 26.28 6.08
N TYR A 3 -10.98 26.72 4.83
CA TYR A 3 -12.07 26.29 3.96
C TYR A 3 -11.89 24.80 3.67
N GLN A 4 -12.76 23.96 4.25
CA GLN A 4 -12.87 22.55 3.88
C GLN A 4 -13.97 22.46 2.82
N SER A 5 -13.57 22.36 1.56
CA SER A 5 -14.52 22.03 0.49
C SER A 5 -14.92 20.57 0.63
N ASN A 6 -16.22 20.28 0.67
CA ASN A 6 -16.76 18.91 0.54
C ASN A 6 -16.58 18.32 -0.88
N ARG A 7 -15.83 19.02 -1.75
CA ARG A 7 -15.54 18.54 -3.09
C ARG A 7 -14.49 17.43 -3.01
N PRO A 8 -14.61 16.37 -3.83
CA PRO A 8 -13.59 15.33 -3.89
C PRO A 8 -12.26 15.96 -4.30
N LYS A 9 -11.20 15.61 -3.55
CA LYS A 9 -9.85 16.13 -3.80
C LYS A 9 -9.20 15.23 -4.84
N ARG A 10 -8.63 15.85 -5.87
CA ARG A 10 -7.86 15.15 -6.91
C ARG A 10 -6.41 15.59 -6.81
N GLN A 11 -5.51 14.64 -6.57
CA GLN A 11 -4.07 14.87 -6.42
C GLN A 11 -3.33 14.11 -7.51
N PHE A 12 -2.42 14.80 -8.19
CA PHE A 12 -1.60 14.19 -9.23
C PHE A 12 -0.38 13.50 -8.61
N LEU A 13 -0.11 12.25 -9.03
CA LEU A 13 1.03 11.47 -8.54
C LEU A 13 2.16 11.50 -9.58
N ALA A 14 3.19 12.30 -9.30
CA ALA A 14 4.38 12.38 -10.14
C ALA A 14 5.32 11.18 -9.91
N GLY A 15 5.98 10.71 -10.98
CA GLY A 15 6.95 9.62 -10.97
C GLY A 15 6.34 8.22 -10.94
N VAL A 16 5.01 8.09 -10.96
CA VAL A 16 4.33 6.79 -10.90
C VAL A 16 3.98 6.30 -12.30
N ARG A 17 4.27 5.02 -12.57
CA ARG A 17 3.86 4.34 -13.80
C ARG A 17 2.53 3.64 -13.59
N CYS A 18 1.62 3.79 -14.54
CA CYS A 18 0.38 3.02 -14.54
C CYS A 18 0.67 1.51 -14.62
N PRO A 19 0.08 0.65 -13.77
CA PRO A 19 0.30 -0.80 -13.82
C PRO A 19 -0.23 -1.43 -15.12
N LYS A 20 -1.25 -0.82 -15.75
CA LYS A 20 -1.90 -1.35 -16.95
C LYS A 20 -1.24 -0.92 -18.26
N CYS A 21 -1.01 0.38 -18.44
CA CYS A 21 -0.48 0.94 -19.70
C CYS A 21 0.98 1.41 -19.61
N GLN A 22 1.61 1.34 -18.42
CA GLN A 22 2.98 1.77 -18.16
C GLN A 22 3.29 3.25 -18.46
N ALA A 23 2.26 4.06 -18.74
CA ALA A 23 2.41 5.49 -18.89
C ALA A 23 2.93 6.11 -17.58
N LEU A 24 3.97 6.94 -17.71
CA LEU A 24 4.49 7.77 -16.65
C LEU A 24 3.55 8.96 -16.42
N ASP A 25 3.47 9.42 -15.16
CA ASP A 25 2.85 10.72 -14.86
C ASP A 25 1.39 10.80 -15.34
N ALA A 26 0.70 9.67 -15.25
CA ALA A 26 -0.66 9.51 -15.75
C ALA A 26 -1.66 9.12 -14.66
N ILE A 27 -1.23 9.06 -13.38
CA ILE A 27 -2.07 8.62 -12.27
C ILE A 27 -2.53 9.81 -11.43
N VAL A 28 -3.83 9.82 -11.13
CA VAL A 28 -4.48 10.78 -10.24
C VAL A 28 -5.09 10.02 -9.08
N GLN A 29 -4.80 10.46 -7.87
CA GLN A 29 -5.44 10.00 -6.64
C GLN A 29 -6.69 10.84 -6.40
N VAL A 30 -7.81 10.17 -6.22
CA VAL A 30 -9.09 10.80 -5.90
C VAL A 30 -9.49 10.40 -4.49
N ASN A 31 -9.69 11.40 -3.64
CA ASN A 31 -10.17 11.24 -2.27
C ASN A 31 -11.57 11.83 -2.17
N ILE A 32 -12.55 10.95 -1.97
CA ILE A 32 -13.96 11.28 -1.72
C ILE A 32 -14.13 11.38 -0.22
N VAL A 33 -14.69 12.51 0.24
CA VAL A 33 -14.93 12.76 1.69
C VAL A 33 -16.39 12.51 2.06
N THR A 34 -17.33 12.70 1.12
CA THR A 34 -18.78 12.56 1.35
C THR A 34 -19.44 11.98 0.10
N PRO A 35 -20.43 11.07 0.20
CA PRO A 35 -21.10 10.59 1.42
C PRO A 35 -20.40 9.44 2.16
N VAL A 36 -19.54 8.67 1.48
CA VAL A 36 -18.72 7.60 2.06
C VAL A 36 -17.26 7.94 1.76
N PRO A 37 -16.35 7.88 2.77
CA PRO A 37 -14.95 8.13 2.54
C PRO A 37 -14.37 7.02 1.66
N ASP A 38 -13.88 7.39 0.49
CA ASP A 38 -13.33 6.44 -0.47
C ASP A 38 -12.10 7.05 -1.13
N GLU A 39 -11.10 6.21 -1.38
CA GLU A 39 -9.82 6.59 -1.95
C GLU A 39 -9.43 5.61 -3.04
N TYR A 40 -9.29 6.14 -4.25
CA TYR A 40 -8.91 5.36 -5.42
C TYR A 40 -7.92 6.12 -6.28
N ILE A 41 -7.19 5.36 -7.09
CA ILE A 41 -6.31 5.89 -8.12
C ILE A 41 -6.95 5.68 -9.49
N GLU A 42 -6.80 6.66 -10.37
CA GLU A 42 -7.31 6.64 -11.74
C GLU A 42 -6.20 7.02 -12.71
N CYS A 43 -6.06 6.27 -13.80
CA CYS A 43 -5.14 6.61 -14.88
C CYS A 43 -5.85 7.41 -15.97
N THR A 44 -5.37 8.62 -16.24
CA THR A 44 -5.95 9.54 -17.24
C THR A 44 -5.74 9.11 -18.70
N GLN A 45 -4.79 8.19 -18.95
CA GLN A 45 -4.46 7.73 -20.30
C GLN A 45 -5.25 6.48 -20.72
N CYS A 46 -5.48 5.54 -19.81
CA CYS A 46 -6.15 4.27 -20.11
C CYS A 46 -7.47 4.07 -19.37
N GLY A 47 -7.86 5.02 -18.50
CA GLY A 47 -9.10 4.95 -17.70
C GLY A 47 -9.09 3.84 -16.65
N HIS A 48 -7.91 3.34 -16.27
CA HIS A 48 -7.80 2.28 -15.26
C HIS A 48 -7.99 2.86 -13.86
N SER A 49 -8.91 2.29 -13.08
CA SER A 49 -9.19 2.68 -11.70
C SER A 49 -8.95 1.52 -10.73
N GLU A 50 -8.24 1.77 -9.65
CA GLU A 50 -8.03 0.81 -8.56
C GLU A 50 -8.34 1.47 -7.22
N HIS A 51 -9.13 0.80 -6.39
CA HIS A 51 -9.35 1.22 -5.01
C HIS A 51 -8.18 0.78 -4.14
N ARG A 52 -7.82 1.61 -3.17
CA ARG A 52 -6.86 1.20 -2.15
C ARG A 52 -7.52 0.12 -1.29
N PRO A 53 -6.91 -1.07 -1.13
CA PRO A 53 -7.46 -2.07 -0.21
C PRO A 53 -7.43 -1.53 1.23
N ASP A 54 -8.46 -1.84 2.01
CA ASP A 54 -8.58 -1.36 3.38
C ASP A 54 -7.34 -1.74 4.22
N SER A 55 -6.81 -0.77 4.95
CA SER A 55 -5.54 -0.92 5.70
C SER A 55 -5.56 -2.05 6.71
N ASP A 56 -6.74 -2.40 7.22
CA ASP A 56 -6.92 -3.43 8.24
C ASP A 56 -6.68 -4.83 7.68
N GLU A 57 -7.10 -5.09 6.43
CA GLU A 57 -6.87 -6.37 5.77
C GLU A 57 -5.39 -6.57 5.39
N ILE A 58 -4.72 -5.49 4.99
CA ILE A 58 -3.29 -5.51 4.63
C ILE A 58 -2.44 -5.73 5.90
N SER A 59 -2.77 -5.05 6.99
CA SER A 59 -2.03 -5.16 8.26
C SER A 59 -2.15 -6.56 8.85
N ALA A 60 -3.34 -7.16 8.81
CA ALA A 60 -3.53 -8.54 9.27
C ALA A 60 -2.67 -9.54 8.47
N LYS A 61 -2.64 -9.42 7.13
CA LYS A 61 -1.82 -10.28 6.27
C LYS A 61 -0.32 -10.14 6.54
N ASN A 62 0.17 -8.90 6.66
CA ASN A 62 1.58 -8.64 6.95
C ASN A 62 2.01 -9.19 8.33
N HIS A 63 1.16 -9.06 9.35
CA HIS A 63 1.45 -9.60 10.68
C HIS A 63 1.52 -11.12 10.70
N LEU A 64 0.68 -11.81 9.92
CA LEU A 64 0.70 -13.27 9.79
C LEU A 64 1.99 -13.74 9.11
N GLU A 65 2.40 -13.09 8.01
CA GLU A 65 3.64 -13.40 7.31
C GLU A 65 4.87 -13.21 8.21
N ASP A 66 4.93 -12.12 8.98
CA ASP A 66 6.04 -11.84 9.91
C ASP A 66 6.09 -12.83 11.09
N GLN A 67 4.95 -13.37 11.54
CA GLN A 67 4.91 -14.45 12.54
C GLN A 67 5.48 -15.76 11.97
N LEU A 68 5.08 -16.14 10.76
CA LEU A 68 5.57 -17.36 10.08
C LEU A 68 7.10 -17.35 9.89
N ILE A 69 7.68 -16.19 9.55
CA ILE A 69 9.13 -16.04 9.37
C ILE A 69 9.88 -16.15 10.72
N ARG A 70 9.33 -15.56 11.80
CA ARG A 70 9.89 -15.68 13.15
C ARG A 70 9.88 -17.13 13.65
N ASP A 71 8.78 -17.84 13.46
CA ASP A 71 8.66 -19.24 13.90
C ASP A 71 9.65 -20.15 13.16
N ALA A 72 9.88 -19.91 11.86
CA ALA A 72 10.85 -20.66 11.07
C ALA A 72 12.31 -20.42 11.52
N THR A 73 12.64 -19.22 11.99
CA THR A 73 14.01 -18.83 12.37
C THR A 73 14.38 -19.25 13.80
N ILE A 74 13.41 -19.39 14.71
CA ILE A 74 13.63 -19.82 16.11
C ILE A 74 13.98 -21.33 16.19
N THR A 75 13.53 -22.15 15.25
CA THR A 75 13.83 -23.60 15.23
C THR A 75 15.21 -23.99 14.69
N GLY A 76 16.02 -23.03 14.22
CA GLY A 76 17.34 -23.30 13.65
C GLY A 76 18.50 -22.84 14.53
N THR A 77 19.39 -23.78 14.89
CA THR A 77 20.75 -23.55 15.44
C THR A 77 20.94 -23.59 16.98
N SER A 78 20.57 -24.71 17.59
CA SER A 78 21.35 -25.22 18.74
C SER A 78 22.67 -25.85 18.24
N GLY A 79 23.58 -25.03 17.72
CA GLY A 79 24.92 -25.45 17.32
C GLY A 79 25.93 -25.15 18.42
N THR A 80 26.41 -26.17 19.13
CA THR A 80 27.45 -26.03 20.17
C THR A 80 28.75 -25.50 19.55
N VAL A 81 29.03 -24.20 19.70
CA VAL A 81 30.32 -23.62 19.30
C VAL A 81 31.36 -24.01 20.35
N LYS A 82 32.14 -25.06 20.08
CA LYS A 82 33.33 -25.40 20.89
C LYS A 82 34.43 -24.37 20.62
N PHE A 83 34.57 -23.39 21.50
CA PHE A 83 35.77 -22.55 21.54
C PHE A 83 36.93 -23.41 22.05
N LYS A 84 37.96 -23.58 21.22
CA LYS A 84 39.20 -24.27 21.58
C LYS A 84 40.19 -23.24 22.12
N ASN A 85 40.71 -23.55 23.30
CA ASN A 85 41.52 -22.71 24.18
C ASN A 85 42.93 -22.42 23.64
#